data_AF-A0A3M9MVQ2-F1
#
_entry.id   AF-A0A3M9MVQ2-F1
#
_cell.length_a   1.000
_cell.length_b   1.000
_cell.length_c   1.000
_cell.angle_alpha   90.00
_cell.angle_beta   90.00
_cell.angle_gamma   90.00
#
_symmetry.space_group_name_H-M   'P 1'
#
loop_
_entity.id
_entity.type
_entity.pdbx_description
1 polymer ?
#
loop_
_entity_poly.entity_id
_entity_poly.type
_entity_poly.pdbx_seq_one_letter_code
_entity_poly.pdbx_strand_id
1 'polypeptide(L)'
;MATGRAWPAQPEVQDEVAQQFEVRDEELVELRKHFVNRKLAALDVITTQETTGVIENSEEVWMHPFRSNQFDFTEVAGFPEVQLPLEIGKTWTSYIHPGKGWGDWENTTVTSVYRVKKQEKLKTAFREFENCWKIACVSTAPFGDSKHDFWFDAHYGFVRMEYTNYQGQTLTFDLEEVIEK
;
A
#
# COMPACT_ATOMS: atom_id res chain seq x y z
N MET A 1 8.82 -9.63 4.45
CA MET A 1 9.55 -10.09 5.65
C MET A 1 10.35 -8.94 6.23
N ALA A 2 10.25 -8.67 7.53
CA ALA A 2 11.18 -7.77 8.21
C ALA A 2 12.62 -8.29 8.11
N THR A 3 13.57 -7.40 7.84
CA THR A 3 14.98 -7.77 7.63
C THR A 3 15.83 -7.63 8.89
N GLY A 4 15.30 -6.96 9.93
CA GLY A 4 16.05 -6.58 11.13
C GLY A 4 17.03 -5.42 10.91
N ARG A 5 16.96 -4.74 9.75
CA ARG A 5 17.76 -3.56 9.42
C ARG A 5 16.89 -2.31 9.45
N ALA A 6 17.50 -1.18 9.82
CA ALA A 6 16.89 0.13 9.61
C ALA A 6 16.80 0.45 8.11
N TRP A 7 15.76 1.16 7.69
CA TRP A 7 15.57 1.58 6.31
C TRP A 7 16.57 2.69 5.93
N PRO A 8 17.42 2.51 4.89
CA PRO A 8 18.51 3.44 4.62
C PRO A 8 18.11 4.89 4.35
N ALA A 9 16.89 5.13 3.83
CA ALA A 9 16.44 6.49 3.53
C ALA A 9 16.03 7.27 4.80
N GLN A 10 15.54 6.57 5.83
CA GLN A 10 15.09 7.16 7.10
C GLN A 10 15.39 6.22 8.28
N PRO A 11 16.67 5.94 8.57
CA PRO A 11 17.05 4.85 9.46
C PRO A 11 16.68 5.08 10.93
N GLU A 12 16.36 6.31 11.31
CA GLU A 12 15.99 6.67 12.70
C GLU A 12 14.52 6.34 13.03
N VAL A 13 13.68 6.12 12.01
CA VAL A 13 12.22 6.00 12.20
C VAL A 13 11.61 4.83 11.42
N GLN A 14 12.30 4.30 10.42
CA GLN A 14 11.79 3.22 9.58
C GLN A 14 12.64 1.96 9.68
N ASP A 15 11.97 0.82 9.73
CA ASP A 15 12.57 -0.50 9.54
C ASP A 15 12.45 -0.92 8.08
N GLU A 16 13.38 -1.76 7.62
CA GLU A 16 13.36 -2.32 6.28
C GLU A 16 12.60 -3.65 6.24
N VAL A 17 11.67 -3.75 5.29
CA VAL A 17 11.01 -4.99 4.91
C VAL A 17 11.38 -5.39 3.48
N ALA A 18 11.56 -6.69 3.27
CA ALA A 18 11.72 -7.29 1.95
C ALA A 18 10.37 -7.77 1.41
N GLN A 19 10.12 -7.50 0.15
CA GLN A 19 8.97 -7.96 -0.63
C GLN A 19 9.49 -8.87 -1.76
N GLN A 20 8.77 -9.96 -2.01
CA GLN A 20 9.10 -10.92 -3.06
C GLN A 20 7.87 -11.09 -3.96
N PHE A 21 8.11 -11.06 -5.26
CA PHE A 21 7.09 -11.25 -6.29
C PHE A 21 7.38 -12.56 -7.02
N GLU A 22 6.38 -13.44 -7.04
CA GLU A 22 6.38 -14.60 -7.91
C GLU A 22 5.62 -14.24 -9.19
N VAL A 23 6.32 -14.25 -10.32
CA VAL A 23 5.76 -13.92 -11.62
C VAL A 23 6.06 -15.07 -12.55
N ARG A 24 5.02 -15.63 -13.19
CA ARG A 24 5.18 -16.68 -14.20
C ARG A 24 5.56 -16.04 -15.53
N ASP A 25 6.50 -16.64 -16.26
CA ASP A 25 7.01 -16.11 -17.53
C ASP A 25 5.90 -15.83 -18.56
N GLU A 26 4.88 -16.68 -18.57
CA GLU A 26 3.72 -16.59 -19.47
C GLU A 26 2.80 -15.39 -19.15
N GLU A 27 2.90 -14.82 -17.96
CA GLU A 27 2.07 -13.71 -17.49
C GLU A 27 2.72 -12.34 -17.70
N LEU A 28 4.02 -12.29 -17.98
CA LEU A 28 4.78 -11.04 -18.12
C LEU A 28 4.17 -10.07 -19.15
N VAL A 29 3.68 -10.62 -20.27
CA VAL A 29 3.02 -9.83 -21.33
C VAL A 29 1.66 -9.30 -20.87
N GLU A 30 0.94 -10.06 -20.04
CA GLU A 30 -0.37 -9.67 -19.53
C GLU A 30 -0.25 -8.63 -18.42
N LEU A 31 0.76 -8.73 -17.54
CA LEU A 31 1.04 -7.74 -16.49
C LEU A 31 1.20 -6.32 -17.04
N ARG A 32 1.78 -6.18 -18.24
CA ARG A 32 2.00 -4.89 -18.90
C ARG A 32 0.70 -4.13 -19.19
N LYS A 33 -0.41 -4.83 -19.40
CA LYS A 33 -1.72 -4.21 -19.67
C LYS A 33 -2.29 -3.50 -18.43
N HIS A 34 -1.76 -3.81 -17.26
CA HIS A 34 -2.25 -3.30 -15.99
C HIS A 34 -1.49 -2.06 -15.51
N PHE A 35 -0.37 -1.69 -16.14
CA PHE A 35 0.33 -0.46 -15.79
C PHE A 35 -0.53 0.77 -16.07
N VAL A 36 -0.62 1.63 -15.06
CA VAL A 36 -1.38 2.87 -15.17
C VAL A 36 -0.46 4.01 -15.64
N ASN A 37 0.81 3.96 -15.26
CA ASN A 37 1.85 4.90 -15.69
C ASN A 37 2.51 4.40 -16.97
N ARG A 38 2.21 5.05 -18.10
CA ARG A 38 2.64 4.56 -19.41
C ARG A 38 4.15 4.74 -19.61
N LYS A 39 4.73 5.78 -19.00
CA LYS A 39 6.18 6.01 -19.06
C LYS A 39 6.96 5.00 -18.23
N LEU A 40 6.43 4.57 -17.08
CA LEU A 40 7.06 3.49 -16.30
C LEU A 40 6.93 2.14 -16.99
N ALA A 41 5.75 1.85 -17.57
CA ALA A 41 5.54 0.63 -18.35
C ALA A 41 6.57 0.46 -19.48
N ALA A 42 7.02 1.56 -20.07
CA ALA A 42 8.01 1.57 -21.16
C ALA A 42 9.44 1.22 -20.72
N LEU A 43 9.74 1.24 -19.41
CA LEU A 43 11.07 0.89 -18.89
C LEU A 43 11.35 -0.62 -18.93
N ASP A 44 10.30 -1.45 -19.06
CA ASP A 44 10.37 -2.92 -19.16
C ASP A 44 11.20 -3.60 -18.05
N VAL A 45 11.07 -3.10 -16.82
CA VAL A 45 11.74 -3.67 -15.65
C VAL A 45 10.73 -4.49 -14.85
N ILE A 46 11.05 -5.78 -14.65
CA ILE A 46 10.30 -6.67 -13.78
C ILE A 46 11.14 -6.97 -12.55
N THR A 47 10.55 -6.71 -11.40
CA THR A 47 11.17 -6.87 -10.09
C THR A 47 10.62 -8.12 -9.44
N THR A 48 11.50 -9.06 -9.09
CA THR A 48 11.12 -10.27 -8.32
C THR A 48 11.37 -10.10 -6.83
N GLN A 49 12.18 -9.11 -6.43
CA GLN A 49 12.46 -8.76 -5.04
C GLN A 49 12.71 -7.26 -4.89
N GLU A 50 12.13 -6.65 -3.87
CA GLU A 50 12.45 -5.29 -3.46
C GLU A 50 12.52 -5.16 -1.94
N THR A 51 13.14 -4.09 -1.47
CA THR A 51 13.10 -3.68 -0.07
C THR A 51 12.43 -2.32 0.04
N THR A 52 11.65 -2.11 1.09
CA THR A 52 10.97 -0.84 1.33
C THR A 52 10.87 -0.57 2.83
N GLY A 53 10.42 0.63 3.20
CA GLY A 53 10.30 1.06 4.58
C GLY A 53 8.94 0.77 5.22
N VAL A 54 8.95 0.53 6.53
CA VAL A 54 7.77 0.48 7.39
C VAL A 54 8.02 1.27 8.67
N ILE A 55 6.96 1.74 9.30
CA ILE A 55 6.98 2.33 10.64
C ILE A 55 5.97 1.57 11.50
N GLU A 56 6.40 1.16 12.69
CA GLU A 56 5.51 0.59 13.70
C GLU A 56 5.94 1.11 15.07
N ASN A 57 5.12 1.99 15.65
CA ASN A 57 5.36 2.55 16.98
C ASN A 57 4.04 2.88 17.68
N SER A 58 4.11 3.56 18.83
CA SER A 58 2.92 3.90 19.62
C SER A 58 2.00 4.96 18.99
N GLU A 59 2.49 5.70 18.00
CA GLU A 59 1.79 6.81 17.34
C GLU A 59 1.28 6.41 15.96
N GLU A 60 1.98 5.54 15.24
CA GLU A 60 1.60 5.14 13.89
C GLU A 60 2.02 3.72 13.51
N VAL A 61 1.22 3.14 12.60
CA VAL A 61 1.62 2.00 11.78
C VAL A 61 1.51 2.43 10.33
N TRP A 62 2.62 2.37 9.61
CA TRP A 62 2.72 2.82 8.23
C TRP A 62 3.55 1.81 7.42
N MET A 63 3.13 1.57 6.18
CA MET A 63 3.89 0.77 5.24
C MET A 63 4.01 1.53 3.94
N HIS A 64 5.23 1.65 3.44
CA HIS A 64 5.41 2.07 2.06
C HIS A 64 4.73 1.06 1.13
N PRO A 65 3.88 1.47 0.18
CA PRO A 65 3.16 0.52 -0.67
C PRO A 65 4.12 -0.33 -1.51
N PHE A 66 3.70 -1.57 -1.78
CA PHE A 66 4.25 -2.41 -2.84
C PHE A 66 3.87 -1.74 -4.17
N ARG A 67 4.88 -1.38 -4.97
CA ARG A 67 4.68 -0.55 -6.17
C ARG A 67 5.50 -1.01 -7.36
N SER A 68 6.18 -2.14 -7.20
CA SER A 68 6.85 -2.81 -8.30
C SER A 68 5.84 -3.46 -9.26
N ASN A 69 6.28 -3.65 -10.49
CA ASN A 69 5.51 -4.31 -11.56
C ASN A 69 4.16 -3.60 -11.81
N GLN A 70 3.07 -4.36 -11.98
CA GLN A 70 1.73 -3.85 -12.26
C GLN A 70 1.07 -3.07 -11.10
N PHE A 71 1.75 -2.97 -9.96
CA PHE A 71 1.24 -2.31 -8.77
C PHE A 71 1.71 -0.85 -8.66
N ASP A 72 2.35 -0.30 -9.69
CA ASP A 72 2.88 1.08 -9.73
C ASP A 72 1.92 2.14 -9.19
N PHE A 73 0.63 2.00 -9.49
CA PHE A 73 -0.41 2.97 -9.12
C PHE A 73 -0.58 3.16 -7.62
N THR A 74 -0.10 2.23 -6.79
CA THR A 74 -0.18 2.36 -5.33
C THR A 74 0.69 3.49 -4.80
N GLU A 75 1.72 3.92 -5.54
CA GLU A 75 2.53 5.11 -5.22
C GLU A 75 1.70 6.39 -5.23
N VAL A 76 0.63 6.44 -6.04
CA VAL A 76 -0.27 7.59 -6.15
C VAL A 76 -1.65 7.30 -5.58
N ALA A 77 -1.74 6.26 -4.75
CA ALA A 77 -2.87 6.00 -3.87
C ALA A 77 -2.50 6.33 -2.42
N GLY A 78 -3.48 6.27 -1.52
CA GLY A 78 -3.24 6.42 -0.10
C GLY A 78 -2.36 5.27 0.38
N PHE A 79 -1.28 5.57 1.09
CA PHE A 79 -0.43 4.54 1.65
C PHE A 79 -1.17 3.83 2.79
N PRO A 80 -0.86 2.55 3.07
CA PRO A 80 -1.31 1.89 4.29
C PRO A 80 -0.77 2.66 5.50
N GLU A 81 -1.65 3.40 6.17
CA GLU A 81 -1.30 4.31 7.27
C GLU A 81 -2.39 4.24 8.34
N VAL A 82 -1.98 4.13 9.60
CA VAL A 82 -2.86 4.14 10.77
C VAL A 82 -2.24 5.09 11.79
N GLN A 83 -2.96 6.14 12.15
CA GLN A 83 -2.57 7.01 13.27
C GLN A 83 -3.26 6.52 14.55
N LEU A 84 -2.46 6.14 15.54
CA LEU A 84 -2.92 5.63 16.84
C LEU A 84 -3.17 6.78 17.85
N PRO A 85 -4.00 6.57 18.88
CA PRO A 85 -4.99 5.49 18.97
C PRO A 85 -6.10 5.64 17.92
N LEU A 86 -6.70 4.52 17.53
CA LEU A 86 -7.82 4.48 16.58
C LEU A 86 -9.16 4.74 17.28
N GLU A 87 -9.96 5.62 16.70
CA GLU A 87 -11.32 5.94 17.15
C GLU A 87 -12.24 6.14 15.94
N ILE A 88 -13.49 5.67 16.02
CA ILE A 88 -14.47 5.83 14.93
C ILE A 88 -14.66 7.32 14.63
N GLY A 89 -14.46 7.70 13.36
CA GLY A 89 -14.57 9.08 12.91
C GLY A 89 -13.26 9.87 12.93
N LYS A 90 -12.16 9.34 13.51
CA LYS A 90 -10.82 9.94 13.40
C LYS A 90 -10.43 10.07 11.93
N THR A 91 -9.85 11.22 11.58
CA THR A 91 -9.38 11.55 10.23
C THR A 91 -7.99 12.13 10.27
N TRP A 92 -7.20 11.84 9.24
CA TRP A 92 -5.90 12.47 9.00
C TRP A 92 -5.69 12.65 7.50
N THR A 93 -4.67 13.44 7.15
CA THR A 93 -4.31 13.75 5.77
C THR A 93 -2.83 13.48 5.58
N SER A 94 -2.45 12.82 4.49
CA SER A 94 -1.06 12.68 4.07
C SER A 94 -0.87 13.16 2.62
N TYR A 95 0.38 13.47 2.29
CA TYR A 95 0.78 14.06 1.01
C TYR A 95 1.92 13.27 0.40
N ILE A 96 1.81 12.99 -0.90
CA ILE A 96 2.88 12.36 -1.67
C ILE A 96 3.27 13.29 -2.81
N HIS A 97 4.56 13.42 -3.03
CA HIS A 97 5.15 14.21 -4.10
C HIS A 97 6.07 13.33 -4.94
N PRO A 98 5.55 12.61 -5.95
CA PRO A 98 6.37 11.76 -6.79
C PRO A 98 7.45 12.60 -7.48
N GLY A 99 8.70 12.30 -7.17
CA GLY A 99 9.86 13.02 -7.70
C GLY A 99 10.18 12.67 -9.16
N LYS A 100 11.33 13.15 -9.62
CA LYS A 100 11.87 12.78 -10.94
C LYS A 100 12.07 11.25 -11.03
N GLY A 101 11.68 10.64 -12.14
CA GLY A 101 11.71 9.20 -12.38
C GLY A 101 10.33 8.54 -12.37
N TRP A 102 9.30 9.22 -11.86
CA TRP A 102 7.92 8.71 -11.77
C TRP A 102 7.07 8.92 -13.02
N GLY A 103 7.68 9.16 -14.18
CA GLY A 103 6.99 9.15 -15.47
C GLY A 103 5.83 10.17 -15.57
N ASP A 104 4.60 9.67 -15.64
CA ASP A 104 3.40 10.49 -15.78
C ASP A 104 3.00 11.23 -14.49
N TRP A 105 3.56 10.84 -13.35
CA TRP A 105 3.23 11.39 -12.03
C TRP A 105 4.26 12.36 -11.48
N GLU A 106 5.37 12.57 -12.18
CA GLU A 106 6.45 13.45 -11.72
C GLU A 106 5.94 14.87 -11.43
N ASN A 107 6.41 15.43 -10.32
CA ASN A 107 6.08 16.80 -9.89
C ASN A 107 4.58 17.03 -9.66
N THR A 108 3.83 15.98 -9.35
CA THR A 108 2.44 16.09 -8.90
C THR A 108 2.36 16.05 -7.37
N THR A 109 1.22 16.47 -6.84
CA THR A 109 0.88 16.31 -5.42
C THR A 109 -0.35 15.42 -5.34
N VAL A 110 -0.24 14.33 -4.61
CA VAL A 110 -1.36 13.47 -4.24
C VAL A 110 -1.73 13.79 -2.79
N THR A 111 -2.98 14.12 -2.55
CA THR A 111 -3.51 14.36 -1.19
C THR A 111 -4.43 13.23 -0.80
N SER A 112 -4.10 12.54 0.29
CA SER A 112 -4.82 11.37 0.78
C SER A 112 -5.54 11.72 2.08
N VAL A 113 -6.86 11.55 2.11
CA VAL A 113 -7.68 11.80 3.31
C VAL A 113 -8.24 10.49 3.84
N TYR A 114 -7.89 10.17 5.08
CA TYR A 114 -8.26 8.93 5.74
C TYR A 114 -9.39 9.15 6.73
N ARG A 115 -10.19 8.11 6.95
CA ARG A 115 -11.21 8.10 8.00
C ARG A 115 -11.43 6.71 8.55
N VAL A 116 -11.36 6.58 9.88
CA VAL A 116 -11.82 5.37 10.59
C VAL A 116 -13.34 5.28 10.49
N LYS A 117 -13.83 4.22 9.87
CA LYS A 117 -15.26 4.06 9.57
C LYS A 117 -15.99 3.29 10.67
N LYS A 118 -15.44 2.14 11.07
CA LYS A 118 -16.07 1.20 12.01
C LYS A 118 -15.06 0.13 12.42
N GLN A 119 -15.44 -0.63 13.44
CA GLN A 119 -14.88 -1.96 13.69
C GLN A 119 -15.86 -3.00 13.14
N GLU A 120 -15.34 -4.05 12.52
CA GLU A 120 -16.16 -5.15 12.04
C GLU A 120 -15.40 -6.48 12.05
N LYS A 121 -16.17 -7.57 12.01
CA LYS A 121 -15.62 -8.88 11.68
C LYS A 121 -15.16 -8.89 10.24
N LEU A 122 -14.02 -9.53 9.98
CA LEU A 122 -13.49 -9.70 8.64
C LEU A 122 -12.98 -11.13 8.46
N LYS A 123 -13.46 -11.81 7.43
CA LYS A 123 -12.92 -13.09 6.99
C LYS A 123 -11.87 -12.90 5.90
N THR A 124 -10.64 -13.32 6.16
CA THR A 124 -9.56 -13.46 5.17
C THR A 124 -9.35 -14.93 4.81
N ALA A 125 -8.45 -15.20 3.88
CA ALA A 125 -7.99 -16.56 3.57
C ALA A 125 -7.32 -17.25 4.77
N PHE A 126 -6.60 -16.51 5.62
CA PHE A 126 -5.98 -17.02 6.84
C PHE A 126 -7.02 -17.40 7.90
N ARG A 127 -7.89 -16.45 8.30
CA ARG A 127 -8.87 -16.65 9.37
C ARG A 127 -9.97 -15.60 9.37
N GLU A 128 -10.93 -15.79 10.27
CA GLU A 128 -11.85 -14.73 10.69
C GLU A 128 -11.24 -13.91 11.84
N PHE A 129 -11.30 -12.60 11.69
CA PHE A 129 -10.94 -11.59 12.67
C PHE A 129 -12.20 -10.97 13.26
N GLU A 130 -12.20 -10.74 14.57
CA GLU A 130 -13.38 -10.29 15.29
C GLU A 130 -13.53 -8.75 15.30
N ASN A 131 -12.41 -8.02 15.35
CA ASN A 131 -12.39 -6.59 15.63
C ASN A 131 -11.44 -5.81 14.71
N CYS A 132 -11.56 -6.00 13.39
CA CYS A 132 -10.77 -5.23 12.44
C CYS A 132 -11.30 -3.79 12.33
N TRP A 133 -10.40 -2.83 12.38
CA TRP A 133 -10.70 -1.44 12.08
C TRP A 133 -10.76 -1.26 10.57
N LYS A 134 -11.90 -0.82 10.05
CA LYS A 134 -12.02 -0.38 8.65
C LYS A 134 -11.64 1.09 8.55
N ILE A 135 -10.61 1.38 7.77
CA ILE A 135 -10.19 2.74 7.40
C ILE A 135 -10.45 2.92 5.91
N ALA A 136 -11.08 4.04 5.54
CA ALA A 136 -11.26 4.40 4.14
C ALA A 136 -10.35 5.58 3.81
N CYS A 137 -9.66 5.50 2.68
CA CYS A 137 -8.85 6.58 2.12
C CYS A 137 -9.37 6.97 0.74
N VAL A 138 -9.43 8.28 0.50
CA VAL A 138 -9.60 8.85 -0.84
C VAL A 138 -8.37 9.70 -1.13
N SER A 139 -7.74 9.43 -2.27
CA SER A 139 -6.56 10.16 -2.72
C SER A 139 -6.89 10.94 -3.98
N THR A 140 -6.66 12.24 -3.94
CA THR A 140 -6.92 13.14 -5.06
C THR A 140 -5.62 13.60 -5.68
N ALA A 141 -5.52 13.48 -7.00
CA ALA A 141 -4.40 13.91 -7.81
C ALA A 141 -4.88 14.63 -9.08
N PRO A 142 -4.03 15.39 -9.80
CA PRO A 142 -4.42 16.09 -11.01
C PRO A 142 -4.97 15.20 -12.14
N PHE A 143 -4.67 13.90 -12.11
CA PHE A 143 -5.08 12.91 -13.11
C PHE A 143 -6.28 12.06 -12.68
N GLY A 144 -6.85 12.33 -11.50
CA GLY A 144 -8.06 11.66 -11.00
C GLY A 144 -7.91 11.16 -9.57
N ASP A 145 -9.03 10.66 -9.04
CA ASP A 145 -9.10 10.16 -7.67
C ASP A 145 -8.89 8.64 -7.62
N SER A 146 -8.22 8.18 -6.56
CA SER A 146 -8.14 6.76 -6.20
C SER A 146 -8.74 6.52 -4.81
N LYS A 147 -9.10 5.27 -4.53
CA LYS A 147 -9.61 4.82 -3.24
C LYS A 147 -8.75 3.70 -2.71
N HIS A 148 -8.54 3.70 -1.40
CA HIS A 148 -7.87 2.64 -0.69
C HIS A 148 -8.59 2.40 0.63
N ASP A 149 -9.41 1.35 0.69
CA ASP A 149 -10.03 0.88 1.92
C ASP A 149 -9.15 -0.24 2.49
N PHE A 150 -8.87 -0.21 3.79
CA PHE A 150 -8.08 -1.27 4.42
C PHE A 150 -8.60 -1.61 5.81
N TRP A 151 -8.30 -2.84 6.21
CA TRP A 151 -8.67 -3.42 7.48
C TRP A 151 -7.42 -3.69 8.30
N PHE A 152 -7.40 -3.09 9.49
CA PHE A 152 -6.29 -3.17 10.42
C PHE A 152 -6.69 -3.96 11.66
N ASP A 153 -5.93 -4.99 11.99
CA ASP A 153 -5.99 -5.70 13.25
C ASP A 153 -4.80 -5.28 14.13
N ALA A 154 -5.02 -5.05 15.42
CA ALA A 154 -4.00 -4.53 16.32
C ALA A 154 -2.82 -5.49 16.55
N HIS A 155 -2.99 -6.79 16.30
CA HIS A 155 -1.95 -7.80 16.45
C HIS A 155 -1.31 -8.18 15.11
N TYR A 156 -2.10 -8.23 14.03
CA TYR A 156 -1.65 -8.71 12.72
C TYR A 156 -1.38 -7.59 11.70
N GLY A 157 -1.64 -6.34 12.03
CA GLY A 157 -1.44 -5.20 11.14
C GLY A 157 -2.50 -5.12 10.04
N PHE A 158 -2.09 -4.79 8.81
CA PHE A 158 -2.98 -4.72 7.65
C PHE A 158 -3.34 -6.12 7.15
N VAL A 159 -4.59 -6.55 7.40
CA VAL A 159 -5.05 -7.92 7.07
C VAL A 159 -5.81 -8.00 5.76
N ARG A 160 -6.34 -6.87 5.26
CA ARG A 160 -6.92 -6.73 3.92
C ARG A 160 -6.76 -5.30 3.43
N MET A 161 -6.52 -5.16 2.13
CA MET A 161 -6.49 -3.86 1.45
C MET A 161 -7.25 -3.97 0.13
N GLU A 162 -8.06 -2.96 -0.19
CA GLU A 162 -8.86 -2.87 -1.40
C GLU A 162 -8.59 -1.52 -2.06
N TYR A 163 -7.95 -1.58 -3.22
CA TYR A 163 -7.65 -0.41 -4.03
C TYR A 163 -8.61 -0.28 -5.20
N THR A 164 -8.92 0.95 -5.56
CA THR A 164 -9.46 1.32 -6.86
C THR A 164 -8.68 2.51 -7.38
N ASN A 165 -7.97 2.37 -8.50
CA ASN A 165 -7.18 3.46 -9.06
C ASN A 165 -8.04 4.43 -9.89
N TYR A 166 -7.43 5.52 -10.34
CA TYR A 166 -8.10 6.58 -11.10
C TYR A 166 -8.53 6.19 -12.51
N GLN A 167 -8.15 5.00 -12.99
CA GLN A 167 -8.66 4.39 -14.22
C GLN A 167 -9.69 3.29 -13.96
N GLY A 168 -10.07 3.05 -12.69
CA GLY A 168 -11.07 2.08 -12.30
C GLY A 168 -10.57 0.63 -12.18
N GLN A 169 -9.27 0.37 -12.28
CA GLN A 169 -8.75 -0.96 -11.97
C GLN A 169 -8.74 -1.19 -10.47
N THR A 170 -8.94 -2.44 -10.06
CA THR A 170 -8.99 -2.83 -8.66
C THR A 170 -7.87 -3.78 -8.31
N LEU A 171 -7.47 -3.76 -7.05
CA LEU A 171 -6.46 -4.65 -6.48
C LEU A 171 -6.86 -4.99 -5.06
N THR A 172 -6.80 -6.26 -4.71
CA THR A 172 -7.14 -6.75 -3.38
C THR A 172 -5.94 -7.50 -2.80
N PHE A 173 -5.58 -7.13 -1.58
CA PHE A 173 -4.66 -7.89 -0.74
C PHE A 173 -5.46 -8.56 0.35
N ASP A 174 -5.15 -9.83 0.60
CA ASP A 174 -5.78 -10.60 1.67
C ASP A 174 -4.70 -11.37 2.41
N LEU A 175 -4.72 -11.32 3.74
CA LEU A 175 -3.81 -12.13 4.54
C LEU A 175 -4.18 -13.60 4.40
N GLU A 176 -3.27 -14.37 3.82
CA GLU A 176 -3.44 -15.80 3.51
C GLU A 176 -2.84 -16.72 4.57
N GLU A 177 -1.65 -16.41 5.06
CA GLU A 177 -0.98 -17.19 6.10
C GLU A 177 -0.02 -16.33 6.93
N VAL A 178 0.26 -16.77 8.16
CA VAL A 178 1.31 -16.24 9.01
C VAL A 178 2.24 -17.38 9.38
N ILE A 179 3.48 -17.31 8.91
CA ILE A 179 4.52 -18.31 9.23
C ILE A 179 5.39 -17.73 10.34
N GLU A 180 5.21 -18.22 11.56
CA GLU A 180 6.12 -17.93 12.67
C GLU A 180 7.46 -18.68 12.43
N LYS A 181 8.58 -17.95 12.57
CA LYS A 181 9.94 -18.51 12.48
C LYS A 181 10.58 -18.60 13.84
#